data_AF-A0A4Q4D6G1-F1
#
_entry.id   AF-A0A4Q4D6G1-F1
#
_cell.length_a   1.000
_cell.length_b   1.000
_cell.length_c   1.000
_cell.angle_alpha   90.00
_cell.angle_beta   90.00
_cell.angle_gamma   90.00
#
_symmetry.space_group_name_H-M   'P 1'
#
loop_
_entity.id
_entity.type
_entity.pdbx_description
1 polymer ?
#
loop_
_entity_poly.entity_id
_entity_poly.type
_entity_poly.pdbx_seq_one_letter_code
_entity_poly.pdbx_strand_id
1 'polypeptide(L)'
;MTQDAERIRPMPSTSPMTWPSEPSFVNASERRVWAALVAQLGERDLIIANQRFTVRGNDHELDFAVVLDGHGVVVLEVKGNRVWHDGETWWQDWNPAPKKIRPVEQAMSNKYVLQDWVESSSAWAGRSRVRWAHAIVLPSSEVDARFSHPECERSMVIDANDLADIGNRLRTLLDVQASTRRATNAEDALAIHAALSGRFLPQREGQLSIEARIAERDDVVERLSAEQGRILDVTSLITRVEVRGGAGSGKTWLAVEQARR
;
A
#
# COMPACT_ATOMS: atom_id res chain seq x y z
N MET A 1 -12.26 54.48 12.78
CA MET A 1 -12.02 53.94 11.42
C MET A 1 -11.17 52.70 11.58
N THR A 2 -11.87 51.57 11.57
CA THR A 2 -11.39 50.21 11.78
C THR A 2 -10.62 49.78 10.53
N GLN A 3 -9.35 49.38 10.67
CA GLN A 3 -8.66 48.60 9.65
C GLN A 3 -8.88 47.13 9.98
N ASP A 4 -9.70 46.49 9.15
CA ASP A 4 -9.91 45.05 9.17
C ASP A 4 -8.62 44.34 8.77
N ALA A 5 -8.02 43.66 9.75
CA ALA A 5 -7.03 42.64 9.50
C ALA A 5 -7.74 41.43 8.88
N GLU A 6 -7.72 41.38 7.54
CA GLU A 6 -8.17 40.24 6.76
C GLU A 6 -7.31 39.03 7.14
N ARG A 7 -7.83 38.21 8.06
CA ARG A 7 -7.29 36.88 8.34
C ARG A 7 -7.30 36.11 7.03
N ILE A 8 -6.11 35.92 6.45
CA ILE A 8 -5.86 34.94 5.40
C ILE A 8 -6.41 33.60 5.90
N ARG A 9 -7.57 33.20 5.38
CA ARG A 9 -8.05 31.82 5.51
C ARG A 9 -7.04 30.95 4.77
N PRO A 10 -6.56 29.84 5.34
CA PRO A 10 -5.74 28.91 4.58
C PRO A 10 -6.54 28.47 3.34
N MET A 11 -5.99 28.69 2.15
CA MET A 11 -6.53 28.14 0.91
C MET A 11 -6.60 26.61 1.07
N PRO A 12 -7.70 25.94 0.66
CA PRO A 12 -7.74 24.49 0.63
C PRO A 12 -6.60 23.97 -0.27
N SER A 13 -5.95 22.88 0.13
CA SER A 13 -4.88 22.26 -0.65
C SER A 13 -5.41 21.79 -2.00
N THR A 14 -4.98 22.40 -3.10
CA THR A 14 -5.43 22.07 -4.47
C THR A 14 -4.74 20.83 -5.06
N SER A 15 -3.91 20.14 -4.29
CA SER A 15 -3.07 19.03 -4.76
C SER A 15 -3.71 17.67 -4.48
N PRO A 16 -3.49 16.67 -5.35
CA PRO A 16 -3.97 15.31 -5.10
C PRO A 16 -3.31 14.69 -3.87
N MET A 17 -3.96 13.67 -3.31
CA MET A 17 -3.34 12.81 -2.33
C MET A 17 -2.25 11.97 -2.99
N THR A 18 -1.19 11.66 -2.26
CA THR A 18 -0.08 10.87 -2.79
C THR A 18 0.29 9.71 -1.88
N TRP A 19 0.65 8.58 -2.49
CA TRP A 19 1.22 7.44 -1.82
C TRP A 19 2.47 6.93 -2.57
N PRO A 20 3.65 6.90 -1.96
CA PRO A 20 3.97 7.48 -0.65
C PRO A 20 3.82 9.01 -0.66
N SER A 21 3.87 9.65 0.51
CA SER A 21 3.86 11.11 0.61
C SER A 21 5.04 11.76 -0.10
N GLU A 22 6.20 11.08 -0.11
CA GLU A 22 7.43 11.51 -0.76
C GLU A 22 7.98 10.38 -1.65
N PRO A 23 7.55 10.28 -2.92
CA PRO A 23 8.08 9.27 -3.82
C PRO A 23 9.49 9.65 -4.29
N SER A 24 10.35 8.63 -4.40
CA SER A 24 11.69 8.75 -4.97
C SER A 24 11.71 8.10 -6.35
N PHE A 25 12.15 8.85 -7.36
CA PHE A 25 12.27 8.38 -8.73
C PHE A 25 13.72 8.40 -9.16
N VAL A 26 14.23 7.27 -9.64
CA VAL A 26 15.59 7.19 -10.20
C VAL A 26 15.58 7.74 -11.64
N ASN A 27 14.54 7.42 -12.40
CA ASN A 27 14.38 7.75 -13.80
C ASN A 27 13.81 9.17 -14.02
N ALA A 28 14.38 9.94 -14.94
CA ALA A 28 13.88 11.25 -15.33
C ALA A 28 12.47 11.19 -15.98
N SER A 29 12.15 10.07 -16.62
CA SER A 29 10.87 9.83 -17.27
C SER A 29 9.75 9.69 -16.26
N GLU A 30 9.93 8.90 -15.20
CA GLU A 30 8.97 8.80 -14.10
C GLU A 30 8.79 10.15 -13.40
N ARG A 31 9.86 10.91 -13.16
CA ARG A 31 9.75 12.28 -12.62
C ARG A 31 8.89 13.19 -13.49
N ARG A 32 9.04 13.10 -14.81
CA ARG A 32 8.24 13.88 -15.77
C ARG A 32 6.77 13.47 -15.75
N VAL A 33 6.48 12.17 -15.70
CA VAL A 33 5.09 11.66 -15.58
C VAL A 33 4.48 12.07 -14.25
N TRP A 34 5.19 11.90 -13.14
CA TRP A 34 4.78 12.36 -11.82
C TRP A 34 4.41 13.84 -11.79
N ALA A 35 5.31 14.69 -12.30
CA ALA A 35 5.07 16.14 -12.36
C ALA A 35 3.81 16.48 -13.19
N ALA A 36 3.60 15.79 -14.32
CA ALA A 36 2.42 15.97 -15.14
C ALA A 36 1.13 15.55 -14.41
N LEU A 37 1.15 14.42 -13.70
CA LEU A 37 0.01 13.95 -12.90
C LEU A 37 -0.31 14.92 -11.76
N VAL A 38 0.68 15.30 -10.96
CA VAL A 38 0.48 16.24 -9.83
C VAL A 38 -0.07 17.59 -10.31
N ALA A 39 0.40 18.08 -11.47
CA ALA A 39 -0.06 19.35 -12.02
C ALA A 39 -1.49 19.33 -12.56
N GLN A 40 -2.05 18.16 -12.89
CA GLN A 40 -3.31 18.03 -13.63
C GLN A 40 -4.43 17.34 -12.83
N LEU A 41 -4.13 16.81 -11.63
CA LEU A 41 -5.09 16.11 -10.79
C LEU A 41 -5.54 16.96 -9.60
N GLY A 42 -6.76 16.69 -9.12
CA GLY A 42 -7.41 17.50 -8.09
C GLY A 42 -7.30 16.91 -6.68
N GLU A 43 -7.77 17.68 -5.69
CA GLU A 43 -7.71 17.35 -4.25
C GLU A 43 -8.40 16.03 -3.84
N ARG A 44 -9.29 15.51 -4.69
CA ARG A 44 -10.04 14.27 -4.46
C ARG A 44 -9.43 13.06 -5.16
N ASP A 45 -8.40 13.29 -5.97
CA ASP A 45 -7.68 12.25 -6.68
C ASP A 45 -6.55 11.71 -5.80
N LEU A 46 -6.12 10.47 -6.07
CA LEU A 46 -4.97 9.84 -5.42
C LEU A 46 -3.97 9.37 -6.48
N ILE A 47 -2.69 9.72 -6.29
CA ILE A 47 -1.58 9.19 -7.08
C ILE A 47 -0.76 8.24 -6.20
N ILE A 48 -0.65 6.99 -6.65
CA ILE A 48 0.18 5.95 -6.06
C ILE A 48 1.42 5.81 -6.95
N ALA A 49 2.61 5.79 -6.37
CA ALA A 49 3.88 5.68 -7.10
C ALA A 49 4.78 4.61 -6.47
N ASN A 50 5.50 3.85 -7.30
CA ASN A 50 6.54 2.89 -6.92
C ASN A 50 6.10 1.89 -5.84
N GLN A 51 4.82 1.49 -5.86
CA GLN A 51 4.28 0.57 -4.86
C GLN A 51 4.65 -0.87 -5.23
N ARG A 52 5.23 -1.56 -4.26
CA ARG A 52 5.65 -2.95 -4.39
C ARG A 52 4.67 -3.90 -3.73
N PHE A 53 4.42 -5.04 -4.36
CA PHE A 53 3.61 -6.11 -3.84
C PHE A 53 4.34 -7.44 -4.00
N THR A 54 4.38 -8.24 -2.95
CA THR A 54 4.81 -9.63 -3.04
C THR A 54 3.58 -10.51 -2.95
N VAL A 55 3.23 -11.18 -4.05
CA VAL A 55 2.06 -12.05 -4.14
C VAL A 55 2.49 -13.44 -4.59
N ARG A 56 2.25 -14.44 -3.73
CA ARG A 56 2.57 -15.86 -4.01
C ARG A 56 4.03 -16.08 -4.44
N GLY A 57 4.96 -15.32 -3.86
CA GLY A 57 6.40 -15.42 -4.15
C GLY A 57 6.87 -14.63 -5.38
N ASN A 58 5.98 -13.92 -6.07
CA ASN A 58 6.34 -13.01 -7.16
C ASN A 58 6.28 -11.56 -6.67
N ASP A 59 7.30 -10.79 -7.03
CA ASP A 59 7.35 -9.36 -6.77
C ASP A 59 6.80 -8.58 -7.97
N HIS A 60 5.90 -7.65 -7.67
CA HIS A 60 5.29 -6.73 -8.61
C HIS A 60 5.62 -5.31 -8.14
N GLU A 61 6.13 -4.49 -9.04
CA GLU A 61 6.35 -3.06 -8.82
C GLU A 61 5.49 -2.31 -9.82
N LEU A 62 4.58 -1.48 -9.30
CA LEU A 62 3.82 -0.55 -10.15
C LEU A 62 4.55 0.78 -10.21
N ASP A 63 4.66 1.33 -11.42
CA ASP A 63 5.24 2.67 -11.59
C ASP A 63 4.25 3.71 -11.04
N PHE A 64 3.01 3.72 -11.57
CA PHE A 64 1.94 4.54 -11.02
C PHE A 64 0.58 3.85 -11.00
N ALA A 65 -0.28 4.26 -10.07
CA ALA A 65 -1.71 4.08 -10.18
C ALA A 65 -2.42 5.39 -9.79
N VAL A 66 -3.49 5.71 -10.49
CA VAL A 66 -4.23 6.97 -10.33
C VAL A 66 -5.68 6.65 -10.03
N VAL A 67 -6.19 7.14 -8.91
CA VAL A 67 -7.62 7.12 -8.55
C VAL A 67 -8.19 8.48 -8.89
N LEU A 68 -9.17 8.51 -9.80
CA LEU A 68 -9.82 9.72 -10.29
C LEU A 68 -11.25 9.81 -9.76
N ASP A 69 -11.55 10.83 -8.94
CA ASP A 69 -12.91 11.06 -8.42
C ASP A 69 -13.90 11.18 -9.58
N GLY A 70 -15.00 10.43 -9.52
CA GLY A 70 -16.02 10.40 -10.57
C GLY A 70 -15.70 9.54 -11.79
N HIS A 71 -14.52 8.89 -11.88
CA HIS A 71 -14.15 8.08 -13.06
C HIS A 71 -13.76 6.63 -12.72
N GLY A 72 -12.71 6.41 -11.93
CA GLY A 72 -12.17 5.06 -11.66
C GLY A 72 -10.68 5.04 -11.33
N VAL A 73 -10.07 3.86 -11.41
CA VAL A 73 -8.64 3.66 -11.15
C VAL A 73 -7.90 3.26 -12.43
N VAL A 74 -6.76 3.89 -12.73
CA VAL A 74 -5.88 3.51 -13.85
C VAL A 74 -4.50 3.15 -13.33
N VAL A 75 -3.99 1.98 -13.70
CA VAL A 75 -2.59 1.59 -13.46
C VAL A 75 -1.74 1.90 -14.69
N LEU A 76 -0.59 2.54 -14.48
CA LEU A 76 0.30 3.03 -15.52
C LEU A 76 1.64 2.33 -15.44
N GLU A 77 2.11 1.83 -16.58
CA GLU A 77 3.47 1.33 -16.77
C GLU A 77 4.26 2.33 -17.63
N VAL A 78 5.37 2.85 -17.11
CA VAL A 78 6.19 3.88 -17.75
C VAL A 78 7.41 3.26 -18.42
N LYS A 79 7.61 3.56 -19.70
CA LYS A 79 8.83 3.18 -20.43
C LYS A 79 9.59 4.41 -20.86
N GLY A 80 10.70 4.68 -20.15
CA GLY A 80 11.45 5.93 -20.31
C GLY A 80 12.24 6.07 -21.61
N ASN A 81 12.77 4.97 -22.15
CA ASN A 81 13.44 4.99 -23.46
C ASN A 81 12.41 4.93 -24.60
N ARG A 82 12.84 5.26 -25.83
CA ARG A 82 12.02 5.08 -27.03
C ARG A 82 11.55 3.63 -27.14
N VAL A 83 10.24 3.48 -27.27
CA VAL A 83 9.50 2.24 -27.46
C VAL A 83 8.78 2.26 -28.81
N TRP A 84 8.71 1.12 -29.47
CA TRP A 84 7.91 0.91 -30.68
C TRP A 84 7.31 -0.50 -30.69
N HIS A 85 6.36 -0.74 -31.60
CA HIS A 85 5.81 -2.06 -31.89
C HIS A 85 6.08 -2.38 -33.36
N ASP A 86 6.57 -3.58 -33.67
CA ASP A 86 6.92 -3.99 -35.04
C ASP A 86 5.82 -4.81 -35.75
N GLY A 87 4.71 -5.05 -35.06
CA GLY A 87 3.58 -5.88 -35.53
C GLY A 87 3.52 -7.24 -34.83
N GLU A 88 4.60 -7.68 -34.20
CA GLU A 88 4.66 -8.91 -33.41
C GLU A 88 4.86 -8.62 -31.92
N THR A 89 5.73 -7.65 -31.59
CA THR A 89 6.07 -7.38 -30.19
C THR A 89 6.47 -5.93 -29.93
N TRP A 90 6.48 -5.56 -28.65
CA TRP A 90 6.98 -4.29 -28.18
C TRP A 90 8.49 -4.35 -28.00
N TRP A 91 9.16 -3.32 -28.48
CA TRP A 91 10.60 -3.12 -28.36
C TRP A 91 10.91 -1.84 -27.63
N GLN A 92 12.02 -1.83 -26.91
CA GLN A 92 12.56 -0.65 -26.27
C GLN A 92 14.03 -0.47 -26.63
N ASP A 93 14.40 0.76 -26.95
CA ASP A 93 15.80 1.15 -27.15
C ASP A 93 16.60 0.88 -25.86
N TRP A 94 17.72 0.18 -26.03
CA TRP A 94 18.62 -0.17 -24.96
C TRP A 94 20.05 -0.27 -25.50
N ASN A 95 21.04 0.00 -24.65
CA ASN A 95 22.46 -0.14 -24.99
C ASN A 95 22.96 -1.51 -24.48
N PRO A 96 23.50 -2.41 -25.32
CA PRO A 96 23.96 -2.19 -26.71
C PRO A 96 22.96 -2.47 -27.83
N ALA A 97 21.83 -3.11 -27.53
CA ALA A 97 20.83 -3.45 -28.54
C ALA A 97 19.42 -3.35 -27.95
N PRO A 98 18.40 -3.09 -28.79
CA PRO A 98 17.00 -3.09 -28.38
C PRO A 98 16.59 -4.36 -27.66
N LYS A 99 15.64 -4.22 -26.72
CA LYS A 99 15.09 -5.33 -25.94
C LYS A 99 13.62 -5.52 -26.21
N LYS A 100 13.19 -6.78 -26.32
CA LYS A 100 11.76 -7.14 -26.26
C LYS A 100 11.22 -6.81 -24.87
N ILE A 101 10.06 -6.19 -24.81
CA ILE A 101 9.36 -5.83 -23.57
C ILE A 101 7.88 -6.23 -23.69
N ARG A 102 7.18 -6.31 -22.55
CA ARG A 102 5.73 -6.58 -22.52
C ARG A 102 5.01 -5.56 -21.64
N PRO A 103 5.05 -4.26 -22.00
CA PRO A 103 4.62 -3.18 -21.12
C PRO A 103 3.11 -3.24 -20.82
N VAL A 104 2.31 -3.68 -21.78
CA VAL A 104 0.87 -3.83 -21.63
C VAL A 104 0.54 -4.97 -20.65
N GLU A 105 1.23 -6.12 -20.77
CA GLU A 105 1.09 -7.23 -19.82
C GLU A 105 1.51 -6.83 -18.41
N GLN A 106 2.61 -6.07 -18.28
CA GLN A 106 3.07 -5.53 -17.00
C GLN A 106 2.01 -4.63 -16.34
N ALA A 107 1.48 -3.65 -17.09
CA ALA A 107 0.41 -2.77 -16.62
C ALA A 107 -0.86 -3.56 -16.23
N MET A 108 -1.25 -4.54 -17.04
CA MET A 108 -2.41 -5.38 -16.79
C MET A 108 -2.23 -6.25 -15.53
N SER A 109 -1.06 -6.87 -15.37
CA SER A 109 -0.73 -7.70 -14.21
C SER A 109 -0.75 -6.87 -12.93
N ASN A 110 -0.08 -5.71 -12.94
CA ASN A 110 -0.03 -4.78 -11.82
C ASN A 110 -1.43 -4.25 -11.44
N LYS A 111 -2.29 -3.99 -12.42
CA LYS A 111 -3.70 -3.64 -12.18
C LYS A 111 -4.44 -4.70 -11.38
N TYR A 112 -4.34 -5.98 -11.76
CA TYR A 112 -5.02 -7.05 -11.03
C TYR A 112 -4.44 -7.25 -9.63
N VAL A 113 -3.12 -7.14 -9.47
CA VAL A 113 -2.46 -7.22 -8.16
C VAL A 113 -2.96 -6.10 -7.22
N LEU A 114 -2.97 -4.86 -7.69
CA LEU A 114 -3.46 -3.72 -6.89
C LEU A 114 -4.97 -3.86 -6.61
N GLN A 115 -5.75 -4.24 -7.61
CA GLN A 115 -7.18 -4.47 -7.46
C GLN A 115 -7.47 -5.50 -6.36
N ASP A 116 -6.84 -6.69 -6.44
CA ASP A 116 -7.05 -7.76 -5.47
C ASP A 116 -6.57 -7.35 -4.07
N TRP A 117 -5.46 -6.62 -3.98
CA TRP A 117 -4.97 -6.09 -2.72
C TRP A 117 -5.96 -5.14 -2.05
N VAL A 118 -6.56 -4.22 -2.82
CA VAL A 118 -7.56 -3.27 -2.35
C VAL A 118 -8.85 -3.99 -1.99
N GLU A 119 -9.40 -4.81 -2.89
CA GLU A 119 -10.70 -5.46 -2.70
C GLU A 119 -10.70 -6.49 -1.55
N SER A 120 -9.52 -7.01 -1.16
CA SER A 120 -9.35 -7.87 0.02
C SER A 120 -9.08 -7.11 1.33
N SER A 121 -8.98 -5.78 1.29
CA SER A 121 -8.72 -4.96 2.47
C SER A 121 -9.98 -4.73 3.31
N SER A 122 -9.83 -4.67 4.63
CA SER A 122 -10.90 -4.24 5.53
C SER A 122 -11.35 -2.80 5.27
N ALA A 123 -10.45 -1.94 4.77
CA ALA A 123 -10.80 -0.58 4.33
C ALA A 123 -11.80 -0.57 3.15
N TRP A 124 -11.86 -1.66 2.39
CA TRP A 124 -12.77 -1.84 1.26
C TRP A 124 -14.00 -2.68 1.60
N ALA A 125 -14.11 -3.19 2.83
CA ALA A 125 -15.23 -4.04 3.24
C ALA A 125 -16.57 -3.29 3.11
N GLY A 126 -17.55 -3.93 2.49
CA GLY A 126 -18.88 -3.34 2.24
C GLY A 126 -18.95 -2.38 1.04
N ARG A 127 -17.84 -2.07 0.37
CA ARG A 127 -17.82 -1.24 -0.85
C ARG A 127 -18.08 -2.09 -2.10
N SER A 128 -18.87 -1.56 -3.03
CA SER A 128 -19.06 -2.16 -4.35
C SER A 128 -17.84 -1.92 -5.25
N ARG A 129 -17.63 -2.83 -6.22
CA ARG A 129 -16.48 -2.79 -7.15
C ARG A 129 -16.52 -1.55 -8.05
N VAL A 130 -15.36 -0.95 -8.25
CA VAL A 130 -15.17 0.25 -9.08
C VAL A 130 -14.53 -0.10 -10.43
N ARG A 131 -14.52 0.86 -11.35
CA ARG A 131 -13.83 0.74 -12.65
C ARG A 131 -12.31 0.69 -12.45
N TRP A 132 -11.67 -0.22 -13.19
CA TRP A 132 -10.22 -0.39 -13.23
C TRP A 132 -9.78 -0.48 -14.68
N ALA A 133 -8.83 0.36 -15.07
CA ALA A 133 -8.17 0.34 -16.36
C ALA A 133 -6.65 0.25 -16.19
N HIS A 134 -5.95 0.08 -17.31
CA HIS A 134 -4.50 0.13 -17.34
C HIS A 134 -4.05 0.80 -18.64
N ALA A 135 -2.89 1.44 -18.60
CA ALA A 135 -2.29 2.12 -19.74
C ALA A 135 -0.76 2.02 -19.68
N ILE A 136 -0.13 2.24 -20.83
CA ILE A 136 1.32 2.42 -20.92
C ILE A 136 1.62 3.90 -21.16
N VAL A 137 2.68 4.41 -20.54
CA VAL A 137 3.13 5.80 -20.70
C VAL A 137 4.50 5.78 -21.35
N LEU A 138 4.61 6.40 -22.53
CA LEU A 138 5.78 6.39 -23.39
C LEU A 138 6.30 7.83 -23.57
N PRO A 139 6.91 8.45 -22.55
CA PRO A 139 7.29 9.87 -22.54
C PRO A 139 8.34 10.26 -23.58
N SER A 140 8.98 9.27 -24.23
CA SER A 140 10.04 9.44 -25.23
C SER A 140 9.68 8.87 -26.61
N SER A 141 8.43 8.46 -26.81
CA SER A 141 7.91 7.95 -28.08
C SER A 141 6.66 8.71 -28.50
N GLU A 142 6.38 8.68 -29.80
CA GLU A 142 5.13 9.13 -30.38
C GLU A 142 4.45 7.93 -31.04
N VAL A 143 3.13 7.81 -30.88
CA VAL A 143 2.34 6.70 -31.41
C VAL A 143 1.22 7.26 -32.29
N ASP A 144 1.14 6.75 -33.52
CA ASP A 144 0.15 7.17 -34.52
C ASP A 144 -1.27 7.13 -33.93
N ALA A 145 -2.07 8.17 -34.18
CA ALA A 145 -3.42 8.29 -33.64
C ALA A 145 -4.37 7.15 -34.09
N ARG A 146 -4.02 6.43 -35.18
CA ARG A 146 -4.75 5.27 -35.71
C ARG A 146 -4.21 3.94 -35.19
N PHE A 147 -3.24 3.95 -34.28
CA PHE A 147 -2.70 2.73 -33.69
C PHE A 147 -3.82 1.88 -33.08
N SER A 148 -3.85 0.62 -33.46
CA SER A 148 -4.80 -0.35 -32.94
C SER A 148 -4.16 -1.72 -32.99
N HIS A 149 -3.97 -2.32 -31.82
CA HIS A 149 -3.47 -3.68 -31.67
C HIS A 149 -4.44 -4.49 -30.81
N PRO A 150 -4.63 -5.80 -31.04
CA PRO A 150 -5.56 -6.61 -30.24
C PRO A 150 -5.30 -6.57 -28.73
N GLU A 151 -4.03 -6.42 -28.33
CA GLU A 151 -3.65 -6.31 -26.92
C GLU A 151 -3.72 -4.87 -26.39
N CYS A 152 -3.73 -3.86 -27.26
CA CYS A 152 -3.59 -2.46 -26.88
C CYS A 152 -4.19 -1.51 -27.93
N GLU A 153 -5.27 -0.84 -27.55
CA GLU A 153 -5.87 0.24 -28.34
C GLU A 153 -5.16 1.59 -28.07
N ARG A 154 -5.29 2.58 -28.97
CA ARG A 154 -4.62 3.89 -28.84
C ARG A 154 -4.96 4.62 -27.54
N SER A 155 -6.18 4.46 -27.01
CA SER A 155 -6.62 5.05 -25.72
C SER A 155 -5.82 4.53 -24.52
N MET A 156 -5.23 3.33 -24.61
CA MET A 156 -4.39 2.74 -23.58
C MET A 156 -2.92 3.21 -23.64
N VAL A 157 -2.58 4.06 -24.60
CA VAL A 157 -1.22 4.59 -24.76
C VAL A 157 -1.23 6.08 -24.46
N ILE A 158 -0.41 6.52 -23.52
CA ILE A 158 -0.10 7.92 -23.27
C ILE A 158 1.30 8.18 -23.80
N ASP A 159 1.42 8.78 -24.97
CA ASP A 159 2.72 9.05 -25.59
C ASP A 159 3.29 10.42 -25.20
N ALA A 160 4.43 10.81 -25.78
CA ALA A 160 5.09 12.07 -25.49
C ALA A 160 4.21 13.31 -25.74
N ASN A 161 3.29 13.25 -26.71
CA ASN A 161 2.38 14.34 -27.07
C ASN A 161 1.17 14.41 -26.12
N ASP A 162 0.85 13.30 -25.46
CA ASP A 162 -0.29 13.19 -24.55
C ASP A 162 0.00 13.71 -23.13
N LEU A 163 1.26 13.83 -22.72
CA LEU A 163 1.62 14.14 -21.33
C LEU A 163 1.09 15.48 -20.83
N ALA A 164 0.99 16.48 -21.71
CA ALA A 164 0.44 17.79 -21.35
C ALA A 164 -1.06 17.75 -21.00
N ASP A 165 -1.74 16.66 -21.39
CA ASP A 165 -3.18 16.44 -21.19
C ASP A 165 -3.46 15.07 -20.52
N ILE A 166 -2.46 14.48 -19.84
CA ILE A 166 -2.55 13.13 -19.26
C ILE A 166 -3.79 12.97 -18.38
N GLY A 167 -4.17 14.00 -17.61
CA GLY A 167 -5.36 13.96 -16.75
C GLY A 167 -6.64 13.67 -17.53
N ASN A 168 -6.87 14.35 -18.66
CA ASN A 168 -8.06 14.13 -19.47
C ASN A 168 -7.99 12.80 -20.22
N ARG A 169 -6.81 12.42 -20.71
CA ARG A 169 -6.60 11.12 -21.40
C ARG A 169 -6.95 9.95 -20.49
N LEU A 170 -6.56 10.00 -19.21
CA LEU A 170 -6.91 8.97 -18.22
C LEU A 170 -8.42 8.90 -17.93
N ARG A 171 -9.08 10.06 -17.83
CA ARG A 171 -10.55 10.14 -17.66
C ARG A 171 -11.27 9.55 -18.86
N THR A 172 -10.86 9.93 -20.07
CA THR A 172 -11.42 9.40 -21.32
C THR A 172 -11.21 7.88 -21.44
N LEU A 173 -10.03 7.36 -21.08
CA LEU A 173 -9.78 5.92 -21.06
C LEU A 173 -10.79 5.17 -20.18
N LEU A 174 -11.06 5.67 -18.97
CA LEU A 174 -12.02 5.08 -18.05
C LEU A 174 -13.47 5.16 -18.55
N ASP A 175 -13.80 6.23 -19.31
CA ASP A 175 -15.13 6.42 -19.88
C ASP A 175 -15.34 5.55 -21.14
N VAL A 176 -14.32 5.35 -21.96
CA VAL A 176 -14.37 4.48 -23.16
C VAL A 176 -14.45 3.01 -22.76
N GLN A 177 -13.71 2.60 -21.73
CA GLN A 177 -13.78 1.24 -21.18
C GLN A 177 -15.00 1.04 -20.25
N ALA A 178 -16.11 1.75 -20.52
CA ALA A 178 -17.35 1.74 -19.73
C ALA A 178 -17.80 0.31 -19.38
N SER A 179 -17.34 -0.15 -18.22
CA SER A 179 -17.76 -1.41 -17.63
C SER A 179 -19.06 -1.22 -16.86
N THR A 180 -19.72 -2.32 -16.52
CA THR A 180 -20.85 -2.35 -15.59
C THR A 180 -20.50 -1.88 -14.16
N ARG A 181 -19.22 -1.61 -13.87
CA ARG A 181 -18.75 -1.14 -12.57
C ARG A 181 -18.95 0.36 -12.43
N ARG A 182 -19.17 0.81 -11.19
CA ARG A 182 -19.37 2.24 -10.89
C ARG A 182 -18.05 3.02 -10.96
N ALA A 183 -18.18 4.32 -11.17
CA ALA A 183 -17.09 5.26 -10.93
C ALA A 183 -16.68 5.27 -9.45
N THR A 184 -15.43 5.68 -9.20
CA THR A 184 -14.92 5.99 -7.85
C THR A 184 -15.51 7.29 -7.31
N ASN A 185 -15.55 7.42 -5.99
CA ASN A 185 -15.79 8.67 -5.29
C ASN A 185 -14.61 9.01 -4.36
N ALA A 186 -14.62 10.20 -3.75
CA ALA A 186 -13.57 10.63 -2.83
C ALA A 186 -13.29 9.67 -1.65
N GLU A 187 -14.29 8.93 -1.15
CA GLU A 187 -14.08 7.96 -0.07
C GLU A 187 -13.32 6.71 -0.56
N ASP A 188 -13.46 6.36 -1.83
CA ASP A 188 -12.72 5.24 -2.41
C ASP A 188 -11.22 5.54 -2.48
N ALA A 189 -10.84 6.79 -2.77
CA ALA A 189 -9.43 7.21 -2.73
C ALA A 189 -8.84 7.05 -1.32
N LEU A 190 -9.59 7.46 -0.28
CA LEU A 190 -9.20 7.27 1.11
C LEU A 190 -9.11 5.78 1.49
N ALA A 191 -10.06 4.97 1.05
CA ALA A 191 -10.06 3.54 1.31
C ALA A 191 -8.88 2.81 0.63
N ILE A 192 -8.55 3.19 -0.62
CA ILE A 192 -7.39 2.67 -1.34
C ILE A 192 -6.10 3.09 -0.63
N HIS A 193 -5.97 4.37 -0.26
CA HIS A 193 -4.81 4.86 0.50
C HIS A 193 -4.63 4.08 1.82
N ALA A 194 -5.72 3.87 2.57
CA ALA A 194 -5.68 3.08 3.80
C ALA A 194 -5.30 1.61 3.55
N ALA A 195 -5.77 0.99 2.45
CA ALA A 195 -5.41 -0.38 2.10
C ALA A 195 -3.91 -0.57 1.80
N LEU A 196 -3.22 0.47 1.33
CA LEU A 196 -1.79 0.44 1.05
C LEU A 196 -0.91 0.48 2.30
N SER A 197 -1.45 0.93 3.44
CA SER A 197 -0.73 0.97 4.72
C SER A 197 -0.43 -0.41 5.31
N GLY A 198 -0.92 -1.50 4.69
CA GLY A 198 -0.70 -2.87 5.13
C GLY A 198 -1.83 -3.42 6.01
N ARG A 199 -1.90 -4.75 6.10
CA ARG A 199 -2.88 -5.49 6.91
C ARG A 199 -2.17 -6.23 8.02
N PHE A 200 -2.80 -6.32 9.20
CA PHE A 200 -2.31 -7.09 10.35
C PHE A 200 -0.83 -6.80 10.68
N LEU A 201 -0.45 -5.53 10.60
CA LEU A 201 0.92 -5.12 10.94
C LEU A 201 1.24 -5.56 12.38
N PRO A 202 2.45 -6.07 12.64
CA PRO A 202 2.89 -6.34 14.01
C PRO A 202 2.73 -5.08 14.85
N GLN A 203 1.80 -5.12 15.80
CA GLN A 203 1.62 -4.00 16.71
C GLN A 203 2.76 -4.02 17.73
N ARG A 204 3.30 -2.84 18.02
CA ARG A 204 4.28 -2.68 19.11
C ARG A 204 3.62 -3.17 20.41
N GLU A 205 4.33 -3.92 21.24
CA GLU A 205 3.88 -4.64 22.46
C GLU A 205 2.99 -3.86 23.46
N GLY A 206 2.69 -2.57 23.25
CA GLY A 206 1.76 -1.77 24.04
C GLY A 206 0.29 -1.76 23.59
N GLN A 207 -0.06 -2.37 22.45
CA GLN A 207 -1.46 -2.50 21.97
C GLN A 207 -1.99 -3.94 22.00
N LEU A 208 -1.36 -4.84 22.76
CA LEU A 208 -1.93 -6.15 23.03
C LEU A 208 -3.31 -5.98 23.71
N SER A 209 -4.31 -6.74 23.25
CA SER A 209 -5.64 -6.76 23.87
C SER A 209 -5.52 -7.11 25.35
N ILE A 210 -6.50 -6.69 26.16
CA ILE A 210 -6.54 -7.02 27.60
C ILE A 210 -6.35 -8.54 27.79
N GLU A 211 -6.88 -9.38 26.90
CA GLU A 211 -6.74 -10.83 26.99
C GLU A 211 -5.29 -11.30 26.85
N ALA A 212 -4.54 -10.75 25.90
CA ALA A 212 -3.13 -11.13 25.70
C ALA A 212 -2.26 -10.71 26.90
N ARG A 213 -2.57 -9.59 27.55
CA ARG A 213 -1.90 -9.14 28.78
C ARG A 213 -2.25 -9.98 30.00
N ILE A 214 -3.45 -10.56 30.03
CA ILE A 214 -3.87 -11.49 31.09
C ILE A 214 -3.14 -12.83 30.90
N ALA A 215 -3.13 -13.36 29.67
CA ALA A 215 -2.44 -14.62 29.36
C ALA A 215 -0.93 -14.56 29.68
N GLU A 216 -0.26 -13.45 29.34
CA GLU A 216 1.16 -13.29 29.66
C GLU A 216 1.42 -13.19 31.18
N ARG A 217 0.49 -12.59 31.93
CA ARG A 217 0.56 -12.58 33.40
C ARG A 217 0.37 -13.96 34.00
N ASP A 218 -0.56 -14.75 33.46
CA ASP A 218 -0.82 -16.10 33.92
C ASP A 218 0.39 -17.01 33.67
N ASP A 219 1.03 -16.91 32.49
CA ASP A 219 2.28 -17.63 32.18
C ASP A 219 3.44 -17.25 33.12
N VAL A 220 3.55 -15.97 33.48
CA VAL A 220 4.56 -15.51 34.46
C VAL A 220 4.27 -16.05 35.86
N VAL A 221 3.01 -16.07 36.27
CA VAL A 221 2.57 -16.61 37.57
C VAL A 221 2.79 -18.12 37.64
N GLU A 222 2.45 -18.86 36.58
CA GLU A 222 2.65 -20.31 36.51
C GLU A 222 4.14 -20.67 36.54
N ARG A 223 4.98 -19.95 35.79
CA ARG A 223 6.43 -20.14 35.80
C ARG A 223 7.06 -19.85 37.16
N LEU A 224 6.67 -18.74 37.81
CA LEU A 224 7.13 -18.42 39.17
C LEU A 224 6.67 -19.46 40.21
N SER A 225 5.46 -20.00 40.04
CA SER A 225 4.93 -21.06 40.91
C SER A 225 5.67 -22.38 40.74
N ALA A 226 6.04 -22.74 39.51
CA ALA A 226 6.85 -23.93 39.21
C ALA A 226 8.29 -23.80 39.74
N GLU A 227 8.88 -22.60 39.67
CA GLU A 227 10.23 -22.34 40.16
C GLU A 227 10.30 -22.35 41.69
N GLN A 228 9.26 -21.86 42.37
CA GLN A 228 9.14 -21.95 43.83
C GLN A 228 8.80 -23.38 44.33
N GLY A 229 8.09 -24.18 43.54
CA GLY A 229 7.86 -25.61 43.83
C GLY A 229 9.16 -26.43 43.84
N ARG A 230 10.10 -26.14 42.93
CA ARG A 230 11.41 -26.79 42.89
C ARG A 230 12.27 -26.51 44.13
N ILE A 231 12.19 -25.30 44.68
CA ILE A 231 12.91 -24.93 45.91
C ILE A 231 12.37 -25.74 47.10
N LEU A 232 11.06 -25.98 47.16
CA LEU A 232 10.43 -26.78 48.22
C LEU A 232 10.79 -28.28 48.14
N ASP A 233 10.88 -28.85 46.93
CA ASP A 233 11.28 -30.25 46.77
C ASP A 233 12.71 -30.50 47.28
N VAL A 234 13.63 -29.55 47.09
CA VAL A 234 15.01 -29.63 47.62
C VAL A 234 15.03 -29.54 49.15
N THR A 235 14.11 -28.78 49.77
CA THR A 235 14.04 -28.65 51.23
C THR A 235 13.43 -29.87 51.94
N SER A 236 12.68 -30.72 51.24
CA SER A 236 12.09 -31.95 51.79
C SER A 236 13.13 -32.99 52.25
N LEU A 237 14.36 -32.88 51.75
CA LEU A 237 15.49 -33.76 52.08
C LEU A 237 16.34 -33.22 53.25
N ILE A 238 16.01 -32.04 53.79
CA ILE A 238 16.77 -31.35 54.82
C ILE A 238 15.93 -31.28 56.10
N THR A 239 16.41 -31.90 57.18
CA THR A 239 15.64 -32.08 58.44
C THR A 239 15.31 -30.76 59.16
N ARG A 240 15.98 -29.65 58.81
CA ARG A 240 15.73 -28.32 59.37
C ARG A 240 16.16 -27.24 58.37
N VAL A 241 15.24 -26.38 57.94
CA VAL A 241 15.48 -25.31 56.97
C VAL A 241 15.07 -23.96 57.55
N GLU A 242 15.90 -22.94 57.37
CA GLU A 242 15.61 -21.55 57.74
C GLU A 242 15.37 -20.72 56.46
N VAL A 243 14.17 -20.14 56.32
CA VAL A 243 13.79 -19.33 55.15
C VAL A 243 13.91 -17.84 55.50
N ARG A 244 14.88 -17.14 54.90
CA ARG A 244 15.07 -15.68 55.07
C ARG A 244 14.61 -14.92 53.83
N GLY A 245 13.82 -13.86 54.01
CA GLY A 245 13.36 -12.99 52.93
C GLY A 245 12.59 -11.76 53.42
N GLY A 246 12.59 -10.67 52.65
CA GLY A 246 11.89 -9.41 52.98
C GLY A 246 10.36 -9.53 53.05
N ALA A 247 9.66 -8.55 53.63
CA ALA A 247 8.20 -8.56 53.72
C ALA A 247 7.56 -8.69 52.32
N GLY A 248 6.52 -9.52 52.18
CA GLY A 248 5.84 -9.79 50.89
C GLY A 248 6.46 -10.89 50.02
N SER A 249 7.60 -11.48 50.41
CA SER A 249 8.30 -12.50 49.60
C SER A 249 7.69 -13.92 49.59
N GLY A 250 6.41 -14.08 49.95
CA GLY A 250 5.74 -15.39 49.89
C GLY A 250 6.03 -16.41 51.02
N LYS A 251 6.74 -16.02 52.10
CA LYS A 251 7.11 -16.92 53.22
C LYS A 251 5.92 -17.66 53.85
N THR A 252 4.78 -16.98 54.00
CA THR A 252 3.57 -17.56 54.58
C THR A 252 2.97 -18.64 53.68
N TRP A 253 2.99 -18.42 52.36
CA TRP A 253 2.49 -19.40 51.40
C TRP A 253 3.38 -20.65 51.36
N LEU A 254 4.72 -20.47 51.36
CA LEU A 254 5.68 -21.58 51.44
C LEU A 254 5.50 -22.42 52.72
N ALA A 255 5.24 -21.78 53.87
CA ALA A 255 5.00 -22.48 55.13
C ALA A 255 3.69 -23.29 55.11
N VAL A 256 2.62 -22.74 54.51
CA VAL A 256 1.33 -23.42 54.39
C VAL A 256 1.41 -24.62 53.45
N GLU A 257 2.09 -24.49 52.30
CA GLU A 257 2.25 -25.64 51.40
C GLU A 257 3.21 -26.71 51.91
N GLN A 258 4.26 -26.33 52.65
CA GLN A 258 5.11 -27.31 53.33
C GLN A 258 4.35 -28.12 54.39
N ALA A 259 3.35 -27.52 55.05
CA ALA A 259 2.53 -28.19 56.05
C ALA A 259 1.39 -29.04 55.46
N ARG A 260 1.03 -28.82 54.19
CA ARG A 260 0.02 -29.61 53.48
C ARG A 260 0.56 -30.91 52.88
N ARG A 261 1.87 -31.00 52.65
CA ARG A 261 2.56 -32.21 52.21
C ARG A 261 3.07 -32.99 53.42
#